data_AF-A0A937MZW5-F1
#
_entry.id   AF-A0A937MZW5-F1
#
_cell.length_a   1.000
_cell.length_b   1.000
_cell.length_c   1.000
_cell.angle_alpha   90.00
_cell.angle_beta   90.00
_cell.angle_gamma   90.00
#
_symmetry.space_group_name_H-M   'P 1'
#
loop_
_entity.id
_entity.type
_entity.pdbx_description
1 polymer ?
#
loop_
_entity_poly.entity_id
_entity_poly.type
_entity_poly.pdbx_seq_one_letter_code
_entity_poly.pdbx_strand_id
1 'polypeptide(L)'
;MNIKKDNPLIGHDLHHEIFGSILDRSEMTPYLLLRTDGYDSALRQAAKIMGNRGFDVLEDGELGAGEKKRAIGYIEHAYRYCFNFLFPALKGQLQKLETLNSLNLELYRGCLQAIADTEAIMESGAFREVVFEDPRHLFLMASSRKYPHVFHGYKGRNMDINSDQQQTACSILKVAYLIKSIEEDSQDINDYGQLGLFFEMEGQSLNNLYNYNWHRPQDLPESEPAQRAFVKISSFFLKLKDFINFDKNKECLVFNSGDGVEVEIVKIESRLKSPESMFTKLGKDVEGEVHNIRDVLALTFIIKNMDDTLMLFHALQKRGVILQENTISQTITQTLFSQPKDMSKAVRRLIVSLGKSEGEDSIPDDKTIMEYADKFYSALSVNAAKNPHSSMGHNKFQCKLNISIPIHRNTETGRILIPGTEEYMMRNITGKKTGQHTLPLELRISDEQSWRQSEQKGDSHHDAYKFRQLVSVMNRVFQNRFNLTENNFTQLREDQKKLFP
;
A
#
# COMPACT_ATOMS: atom_id res chain seq x y z
N MET A 1 -57.64 -13.59 25.31
CA MET A 1 -57.09 -14.94 25.13
C MET A 1 -56.64 -15.08 23.69
N ASN A 2 -55.35 -14.90 23.42
CA ASN A 2 -54.67 -15.55 22.30
C ASN A 2 -53.17 -15.38 22.50
N ILE A 3 -52.50 -16.52 22.61
CA ILE A 3 -51.10 -16.71 22.96
C ILE A 3 -50.26 -16.25 21.76
N LYS A 4 -49.43 -15.21 21.93
CA LYS A 4 -48.32 -14.96 21.02
C LYS A 4 -47.32 -16.10 21.21
N LYS A 5 -47.21 -16.96 20.20
CA LYS A 5 -46.13 -17.94 20.09
C LYS A 5 -44.82 -17.19 19.88
N ASP A 6 -43.89 -17.37 20.81
CA ASP A 6 -42.47 -17.15 20.58
C ASP A 6 -42.02 -17.98 19.38
N ASN A 7 -41.37 -17.34 18.41
CA ASN A 7 -40.67 -18.01 17.33
C ASN A 7 -39.20 -17.55 17.38
N PRO A 8 -38.27 -18.39 17.88
CA PRO A 8 -36.86 -18.07 17.90
C PRO A 8 -36.25 -18.51 16.56
N LEU A 9 -36.11 -17.59 15.61
CA LEU A 9 -35.39 -17.87 14.37
C LEU A 9 -34.44 -16.71 14.04
N ILE A 10 -33.21 -16.87 14.56
CA ILE A 10 -31.92 -16.68 13.88
C ILE A 10 -31.98 -15.71 12.68
N GLY A 11 -31.73 -14.43 12.94
CA GLY A 11 -31.49 -13.45 11.88
C GLY A 11 -30.10 -13.68 11.28
N HIS A 12 -30.04 -14.15 10.04
CA HIS A 12 -28.81 -14.16 9.25
C HIS A 12 -28.44 -12.71 8.90
N ASP A 13 -27.38 -12.20 9.51
CA ASP A 13 -26.90 -10.83 9.32
C ASP A 13 -26.02 -10.81 8.05
N LEU A 14 -26.49 -10.09 7.03
CA LEU A 14 -25.98 -10.09 5.66
C LEU A 14 -25.03 -8.89 5.45
N HIS A 15 -23.81 -9.11 4.98
CA HIS A 15 -22.79 -8.06 4.78
C HIS A 15 -22.36 -7.97 3.31
N HIS A 16 -22.12 -6.76 2.78
CA HIS A 16 -21.51 -6.58 1.46
C HIS A 16 -19.98 -6.57 1.60
N GLU A 17 -19.30 -7.59 1.07
CA GLU A 17 -17.84 -7.50 0.87
C GLU A 17 -17.49 -7.49 -0.61
N ILE A 18 -16.34 -6.87 -0.92
CA ILE A 18 -15.36 -7.17 -1.98
C ILE A 18 -15.97 -7.51 -3.35
N PHE A 19 -16.69 -8.60 -3.50
CA PHE A 19 -17.40 -8.96 -4.73
C PHE A 19 -18.74 -8.25 -4.96
N GLY A 20 -19.22 -7.40 -4.05
CA GLY A 20 -20.61 -6.90 -4.10
C GLY A 20 -21.63 -8.01 -3.81
N SER A 21 -21.15 -9.22 -3.53
CA SER A 21 -21.94 -10.34 -3.04
C SER A 21 -22.19 -10.17 -1.56
N ILE A 22 -23.41 -10.50 -1.17
CA ILE A 22 -23.77 -10.64 0.23
C ILE A 22 -22.97 -11.83 0.79
N LEU A 23 -22.30 -11.66 1.92
CA LEU A 23 -21.74 -12.71 2.74
C LEU A 23 -22.65 -12.95 3.94
N ASP A 24 -22.92 -14.22 4.24
CA ASP A 24 -23.40 -14.59 5.55
C ASP A 24 -22.26 -14.46 6.56
N ARG A 25 -22.41 -13.61 7.60
CA ARG A 25 -21.37 -13.39 8.62
C ARG A 25 -21.01 -14.65 9.42
N SER A 26 -21.95 -15.58 9.56
CA SER A 26 -21.76 -16.80 10.37
C SER A 26 -21.12 -17.93 9.57
N GLU A 27 -21.39 -18.00 8.26
CA GLU A 27 -20.92 -19.10 7.40
C GLU A 27 -19.84 -18.69 6.41
N MET A 28 -19.61 -17.38 6.22
CA MET A 28 -18.76 -16.78 5.18
C MET A 28 -18.97 -17.43 3.82
N THR A 29 -20.22 -17.81 3.55
CA THR A 29 -20.61 -18.38 2.26
C THR A 29 -21.09 -17.22 1.42
N PRO A 30 -20.32 -16.82 0.41
CA PRO A 30 -20.72 -15.70 -0.41
C PRO A 30 -21.91 -16.14 -1.27
N TYR A 31 -22.96 -15.32 -1.30
CA TYR A 31 -24.07 -15.47 -2.24
C TYR A 31 -23.58 -15.02 -3.63
N LEU A 32 -22.58 -15.71 -4.16
CA LEU A 32 -21.99 -15.41 -5.47
C LEU A 32 -22.92 -15.89 -6.57
N LEU A 33 -23.25 -17.17 -6.52
CA LEU A 33 -24.09 -17.83 -7.51
C LEU A 33 -25.56 -17.71 -7.10
N LEU A 34 -26.45 -17.50 -8.08
CA LEU A 34 -27.88 -17.72 -7.90
C LEU A 34 -28.13 -19.23 -7.77
N ARG A 35 -29.40 -19.63 -7.56
CA ARG A 35 -29.74 -21.06 -7.64
C ARG A 35 -29.34 -21.59 -9.02
N THR A 36 -28.53 -22.65 -9.00
CA THR A 36 -28.07 -23.43 -10.16
C THR A 36 -28.71 -24.82 -10.09
N ASP A 37 -28.70 -25.58 -11.18
CA ASP A 37 -29.26 -26.94 -11.20
C ASP A 37 -28.17 -28.02 -11.26
N GLY A 38 -26.92 -27.61 -11.48
CA GLY A 38 -25.75 -28.47 -11.63
C GLY A 38 -24.54 -27.73 -12.18
N TYR A 39 -23.46 -28.46 -12.40
CA TYR A 39 -22.14 -27.93 -12.75
C TYR A 39 -22.13 -26.96 -13.94
N ASP A 40 -22.74 -27.31 -15.07
CA ASP A 40 -22.74 -26.45 -16.27
C ASP A 40 -23.46 -25.12 -16.04
N SER A 41 -24.59 -25.15 -15.34
CA SER A 41 -25.34 -23.93 -15.00
C SER A 41 -24.56 -23.05 -14.01
N ALA A 42 -23.80 -23.67 -13.09
CA ALA A 42 -22.96 -22.96 -12.15
C ALA A 42 -21.76 -22.30 -12.83
N LEU A 43 -21.13 -22.96 -13.79
CA LEU A 43 -20.04 -22.38 -14.59
C LEU A 43 -20.50 -21.15 -15.40
N ARG A 44 -21.68 -21.20 -16.01
CA ARG A 44 -22.23 -20.04 -16.74
C ARG A 44 -22.55 -18.87 -15.81
N GLN A 45 -23.05 -19.15 -14.61
CA GLN A 45 -23.28 -18.10 -13.62
C GLN A 45 -21.96 -17.49 -13.12
N ALA A 46 -20.95 -18.32 -12.85
CA ALA A 46 -19.62 -17.85 -12.49
C ALA A 46 -19.00 -16.96 -13.58
N ALA A 47 -19.15 -17.34 -14.86
CA ALA A 47 -18.72 -16.53 -15.99
C ALA A 47 -19.42 -15.16 -16.04
N LYS A 48 -20.73 -15.09 -15.79
CA LYS A 48 -21.47 -13.81 -15.69
C LYS A 48 -20.94 -12.91 -14.59
N ILE A 49 -20.60 -13.48 -13.42
CA ILE A 49 -20.00 -12.73 -12.31
C ILE A 49 -18.64 -12.16 -12.72
N MET A 50 -17.82 -12.97 -13.39
CA MET A 50 -16.54 -12.52 -13.94
C MET A 50 -16.74 -11.43 -15.01
N GLY A 51 -17.78 -11.54 -15.85
CA GLY A 51 -18.17 -10.50 -16.81
C GLY A 51 -18.42 -9.13 -16.18
N ASN A 52 -19.17 -9.11 -15.07
CA ASN A 52 -19.40 -7.90 -14.28
C ASN A 52 -18.11 -7.29 -13.67
N ARG A 53 -16.99 -8.00 -13.77
CA ARG A 53 -15.65 -7.59 -13.30
C ARG A 53 -14.68 -7.39 -14.46
N GLY A 54 -15.18 -7.09 -15.65
CA GLY A 54 -14.34 -6.72 -16.79
C GLY A 54 -13.56 -7.88 -17.40
N PHE A 55 -14.05 -9.11 -17.23
CA PHE A 55 -13.65 -10.22 -18.09
C PHE A 55 -14.59 -10.30 -19.30
N ASP A 56 -14.05 -10.61 -20.47
CA ASP A 56 -14.89 -10.77 -21.65
C ASP A 56 -15.60 -12.13 -21.63
N VAL A 57 -16.94 -12.08 -21.70
CA VAL A 57 -17.82 -13.26 -21.74
C VAL A 57 -18.38 -13.41 -23.15
N LEU A 58 -18.29 -14.61 -23.69
CA LEU A 58 -18.82 -14.99 -25.00
C LEU A 58 -20.36 -15.06 -24.98
N GLU A 59 -20.99 -15.03 -26.15
CA GLU A 59 -22.46 -15.05 -26.28
C GLU A 59 -23.14 -16.29 -25.66
N ASP A 60 -22.43 -17.41 -25.57
CA ASP A 60 -22.89 -18.66 -24.95
C ASP A 60 -22.77 -18.66 -23.41
N GLY A 61 -22.22 -17.60 -22.82
CA GLY A 61 -21.97 -17.48 -21.39
C GLY A 61 -20.69 -18.15 -20.92
N GLU A 62 -19.77 -18.50 -21.82
CA GLU A 62 -18.41 -18.96 -21.50
C GLU A 62 -17.40 -17.81 -21.45
N LEU A 63 -16.26 -18.05 -20.79
CA LEU A 63 -15.10 -17.16 -20.89
C LEU A 63 -14.26 -17.55 -22.11
N GLY A 64 -13.79 -16.55 -22.85
CA GLY A 64 -12.80 -16.76 -23.90
C GLY A 64 -11.51 -17.41 -23.36
N ALA A 65 -10.78 -18.15 -24.18
CA ALA A 65 -9.56 -18.85 -23.74
C ALA A 65 -8.49 -17.89 -23.19
N GLY A 66 -8.36 -16.69 -23.77
CA GLY A 66 -7.48 -15.63 -23.27
C GLY A 66 -7.91 -15.13 -21.88
N GLU A 67 -9.21 -15.00 -21.65
CA GLU A 67 -9.77 -14.54 -20.38
C GLU A 67 -9.68 -15.61 -19.29
N LYS A 68 -9.86 -16.90 -19.64
CA LYS A 68 -9.57 -18.01 -18.71
C LYS A 68 -8.11 -17.99 -18.29
N LYS A 69 -7.17 -17.80 -19.23
CA LYS A 69 -5.74 -17.68 -18.93
C LYS A 69 -5.44 -16.46 -18.05
N ARG A 70 -6.04 -15.30 -18.35
CA ARG A 70 -5.91 -14.08 -17.53
C ARG A 70 -6.41 -14.29 -16.11
N ALA A 71 -7.57 -14.93 -15.96
CA ALA A 71 -8.17 -15.25 -14.67
C ALA A 71 -7.32 -16.22 -13.84
N ILE A 72 -6.79 -17.28 -14.46
CA ILE A 72 -5.82 -18.18 -13.84
C ILE A 72 -4.58 -17.42 -13.37
N GLY A 73 -4.10 -16.44 -14.14
CA GLY A 73 -2.99 -15.57 -13.74
C GLY A 73 -3.21 -14.86 -12.38
N TYR A 74 -4.42 -14.38 -12.09
CA TYR A 74 -4.69 -13.80 -10.75
C TYR A 74 -4.70 -14.86 -9.64
N ILE A 75 -5.12 -16.09 -9.93
CA ILE A 75 -5.06 -17.20 -8.98
C ILE A 75 -3.60 -17.56 -8.70
N GLU A 76 -2.75 -17.66 -9.73
CA GLU A 76 -1.31 -17.85 -9.57
C GLU A 76 -0.68 -16.75 -8.73
N HIS A 77 -1.04 -15.49 -8.97
CA HIS A 77 -0.59 -14.36 -8.17
C HIS A 77 -1.09 -14.42 -6.72
N ALA A 78 -2.32 -14.85 -6.48
CA ALA A 78 -2.85 -15.04 -5.13
C ALA A 78 -2.07 -16.10 -4.36
N TYR A 79 -1.76 -17.24 -5.00
CA TYR A 79 -0.89 -18.27 -4.44
C TYR A 79 0.50 -17.72 -4.13
N ARG A 80 1.14 -17.05 -5.09
CA ARG A 80 2.46 -16.45 -4.90
C ARG A 80 2.46 -15.44 -3.74
N TYR A 81 1.45 -14.58 -3.67
CA TYR A 81 1.31 -13.61 -2.58
C TYR A 81 1.20 -14.30 -1.21
N CYS A 82 0.35 -15.33 -1.10
CA CYS A 82 0.18 -16.10 0.12
C CYS A 82 1.49 -16.79 0.54
N PHE A 83 2.08 -17.60 -0.35
CA PHE A 83 3.22 -18.46 -0.03
C PHE A 83 4.57 -17.73 0.03
N ASN A 84 4.78 -16.68 -0.76
CA ASN A 84 6.08 -16.02 -0.84
C ASN A 84 6.15 -14.77 0.06
N PHE A 85 4.99 -14.22 0.47
CA PHE A 85 4.97 -12.97 1.23
C PHE A 85 4.13 -13.06 2.51
N LEU A 86 2.82 -13.26 2.40
CA LEU A 86 1.89 -13.11 3.54
C LEU A 86 2.19 -14.13 4.65
N PHE A 87 2.22 -15.42 4.31
CA PHE A 87 2.45 -16.48 5.29
C PHE A 87 3.87 -16.46 5.85
N PRO A 88 4.95 -16.36 5.05
CA PRO A 88 6.31 -16.30 5.60
C PRO A 88 6.53 -15.08 6.52
N ALA A 89 6.04 -13.90 6.14
CA ALA A 89 6.23 -12.69 6.93
C ALA A 89 5.53 -12.78 8.30
N LEU A 90 4.32 -13.34 8.34
CA LEU A 90 3.59 -13.55 9.57
C LEU A 90 4.19 -14.65 10.43
N LYS A 91 4.49 -15.81 9.85
CA LYS A 91 5.13 -16.93 10.58
C LYS A 91 6.43 -16.49 11.23
N GLY A 92 7.29 -15.80 10.48
CA GLY A 92 8.59 -15.37 10.97
C GLY A 92 8.51 -14.43 12.18
N GLN A 93 7.48 -13.58 12.27
CA GLN A 93 7.25 -12.76 13.47
C GLN A 93 6.50 -13.50 14.58
N LEU A 94 5.49 -14.31 14.25
CA LEU A 94 4.77 -15.13 15.23
C LEU A 94 5.70 -16.09 15.97
N GLN A 95 6.64 -16.74 15.27
CA GLN A 95 7.66 -17.60 15.88
C GLN A 95 8.55 -16.83 16.85
N LYS A 96 8.97 -15.61 16.49
CA LYS A 96 9.75 -14.76 17.39
C LYS A 96 8.95 -14.36 18.62
N LEU A 97 7.68 -13.98 18.44
CA LEU A 97 6.78 -13.62 19.53
C LEU A 97 6.49 -14.81 20.46
N GLU A 98 6.37 -16.03 19.91
CA GLU A 98 6.21 -17.27 20.66
C GLU A 98 7.36 -17.48 21.66
N THR A 99 8.60 -17.15 21.29
CA THR A 99 9.76 -17.29 22.18
C THR A 99 9.74 -16.37 23.42
N LEU A 100 8.90 -15.34 23.44
CA LEU A 100 8.80 -14.40 24.56
C LEU A 100 8.01 -14.95 25.74
N ASN A 101 7.34 -16.11 25.58
CA ASN A 101 6.56 -16.79 26.62
C ASN A 101 5.55 -15.85 27.32
N SER A 102 4.82 -15.06 26.52
CA SER A 102 3.89 -14.04 27.00
C SER A 102 2.48 -14.59 27.23
N LEU A 103 1.56 -13.74 27.71
CA LEU A 103 0.14 -14.09 27.85
C LEU A 103 -0.53 -14.50 26.52
N ASN A 104 0.05 -14.11 25.38
CA ASN A 104 -0.46 -14.46 24.06
C ASN A 104 0.20 -15.73 23.46
N LEU A 105 1.00 -16.49 24.23
CA LEU A 105 1.74 -17.65 23.70
C LEU A 105 0.84 -18.63 22.91
N GLU A 106 -0.22 -19.11 23.54
CA GLU A 106 -1.13 -20.08 22.93
C GLU A 106 -1.88 -19.49 21.73
N LEU A 107 -2.15 -18.19 21.75
CA LEU A 107 -2.73 -17.48 20.62
C LEU A 107 -1.77 -17.43 19.43
N TYR A 108 -0.48 -17.15 19.66
CA TYR A 108 0.53 -17.15 18.60
C TYR A 108 0.73 -18.54 17.99
N ARG A 109 0.73 -19.59 18.82
CA ARG A 109 0.75 -20.99 18.36
C ARG A 109 -0.47 -21.35 17.52
N GLY A 110 -1.67 -20.99 17.98
CA GLY A 110 -2.90 -21.19 17.23
C GLY A 110 -2.87 -20.48 15.86
N CYS A 111 -2.33 -19.28 15.80
CA CYS A 111 -2.14 -18.54 14.54
C CYS A 111 -1.13 -19.22 13.61
N LEU A 112 -0.03 -19.75 14.13
CA LEU A 112 0.94 -20.53 13.34
C LEU A 112 0.32 -21.79 12.76
N GLN A 113 -0.45 -22.53 13.58
CA GLN A 113 -1.15 -23.74 13.15
C GLN A 113 -2.19 -23.43 12.07
N ALA A 114 -2.98 -22.37 12.25
CA ALA A 114 -3.97 -21.92 11.26
C ALA A 114 -3.34 -21.61 9.89
N ILE A 115 -2.15 -21.00 9.87
CA ILE A 115 -1.41 -20.76 8.63
C ILE A 115 -0.97 -22.10 8.02
N ALA A 116 -0.37 -23.00 8.81
CA ALA A 116 0.09 -24.30 8.33
C ALA A 116 -1.05 -25.17 7.76
N ASP A 117 -2.20 -25.20 8.43
CA ASP A 117 -3.39 -25.93 7.97
C ASP A 117 -3.93 -25.37 6.65
N THR A 118 -3.82 -24.06 6.46
CA THR A 118 -4.25 -23.39 5.22
C THR A 118 -3.31 -23.70 4.07
N GLU A 119 -1.99 -23.65 4.31
CA GLU A 119 -0.99 -24.05 3.31
C GLU A 119 -1.17 -25.50 2.89
N ALA A 120 -1.38 -26.42 3.83
CA ALA A 120 -1.56 -27.83 3.54
C ALA A 120 -2.75 -28.08 2.57
N ILE A 121 -3.84 -27.32 2.70
CA ILE A 121 -4.98 -27.41 1.77
C ILE A 121 -4.62 -26.83 0.41
N MET A 122 -4.01 -25.64 0.40
CA MET A 122 -3.61 -24.95 -0.82
C MET A 122 -2.61 -25.77 -1.65
N GLU A 123 -1.71 -26.50 -0.98
CA GLU A 123 -0.71 -27.39 -1.59
C GLU A 123 -1.27 -28.77 -1.94
N SER A 124 -2.43 -29.15 -1.40
CA SER A 124 -3.02 -30.46 -1.69
C SER A 124 -3.32 -30.61 -3.18
N GLY A 125 -2.85 -31.71 -3.78
CA GLY A 125 -3.06 -31.98 -5.22
C GLY A 125 -4.55 -31.94 -5.60
N ALA A 126 -5.41 -32.51 -4.76
CA ALA A 126 -6.85 -32.54 -4.99
C ALA A 126 -7.51 -31.14 -5.04
N PHE A 127 -7.06 -30.20 -4.21
CA PHE A 127 -7.58 -28.83 -4.25
C PHE A 127 -6.99 -28.06 -5.44
N ARG A 128 -5.66 -28.14 -5.59
CA ARG A 128 -4.90 -27.40 -6.60
C ARG A 128 -5.31 -27.80 -8.03
N GLU A 129 -5.41 -29.09 -8.32
CA GLU A 129 -5.79 -29.57 -9.65
C GLU A 129 -7.15 -29.01 -10.08
N VAL A 130 -8.14 -28.98 -9.18
CA VAL A 130 -9.47 -28.47 -9.53
C VAL A 130 -9.45 -26.96 -9.68
N VAL A 131 -8.78 -26.22 -8.80
CA VAL A 131 -8.70 -24.75 -8.89
C VAL A 131 -8.00 -24.27 -10.16
N PHE A 132 -6.94 -24.95 -10.60
CA PHE A 132 -6.17 -24.57 -11.79
C PHE A 132 -6.73 -25.13 -13.11
N GLU A 133 -7.72 -26.03 -13.05
CA GLU A 133 -8.40 -26.54 -14.25
C GLU A 133 -9.30 -25.47 -14.89
N ASP A 134 -10.08 -24.77 -14.07
CA ASP A 134 -10.93 -23.67 -14.53
C ASP A 134 -11.03 -22.61 -13.43
N PRO A 135 -10.74 -21.33 -13.71
CA PRO A 135 -10.75 -20.27 -12.70
C PRO A 135 -12.13 -20.09 -12.04
N ARG A 136 -13.21 -20.49 -12.72
CA ARG A 136 -14.56 -20.44 -12.18
C ARG A 136 -14.77 -21.42 -11.03
N HIS A 137 -13.96 -22.47 -10.91
CA HIS A 137 -14.08 -23.45 -9.83
C HIS A 137 -13.90 -22.84 -8.45
N LEU A 138 -13.15 -21.75 -8.28
CA LEU A 138 -13.09 -21.03 -7.01
C LEU A 138 -14.45 -20.48 -6.58
N PHE A 139 -15.25 -19.96 -7.52
CA PHE A 139 -16.61 -19.46 -7.24
C PHE A 139 -17.54 -20.61 -6.84
N LEU A 140 -17.47 -21.74 -7.56
CA LEU A 140 -18.24 -22.94 -7.25
C LEU A 140 -17.86 -23.49 -5.88
N MET A 141 -16.56 -23.67 -5.61
CA MET A 141 -16.07 -24.18 -4.32
C MET A 141 -16.46 -23.25 -3.18
N ALA A 142 -16.28 -21.94 -3.32
CA ALA A 142 -16.65 -20.98 -2.28
C ALA A 142 -18.16 -21.00 -1.99
N SER A 143 -18.99 -21.32 -2.99
CA SER A 143 -20.45 -21.35 -2.90
C SER A 143 -21.02 -22.72 -2.47
N SER A 144 -20.19 -23.77 -2.40
CA SER A 144 -20.63 -25.17 -2.27
C SER A 144 -21.41 -25.46 -0.99
N ARG A 145 -21.12 -24.77 0.11
CA ARG A 145 -21.88 -24.91 1.37
C ARG A 145 -23.34 -24.47 1.21
N LYS A 146 -23.59 -23.39 0.46
CA LYS A 146 -24.95 -22.87 0.23
C LYS A 146 -25.65 -23.58 -0.91
N TYR A 147 -24.89 -23.97 -1.93
CA TYR A 147 -25.37 -24.64 -3.12
C TYR A 147 -24.58 -25.95 -3.33
N PRO A 148 -24.94 -27.04 -2.62
CA PRO A 148 -24.18 -28.30 -2.64
C PRO A 148 -24.06 -28.93 -4.03
N HIS A 149 -25.02 -28.66 -4.91
CA HIS A 149 -25.11 -29.23 -6.25
C HIS A 149 -24.23 -28.53 -7.30
N VAL A 150 -23.48 -27.48 -6.95
CA VAL A 150 -22.63 -26.73 -7.91
C VAL A 150 -21.55 -27.56 -8.59
N PHE A 151 -21.19 -28.71 -8.02
CA PHE A 151 -20.27 -29.68 -8.65
C PHE A 151 -20.96 -30.99 -9.09
N HIS A 152 -22.29 -31.05 -9.09
CA HIS A 152 -23.00 -32.21 -9.63
C HIS A 152 -22.81 -32.31 -11.14
N GLY A 153 -22.26 -33.44 -11.61
CA GLY A 153 -21.94 -33.69 -13.02
C GLY A 153 -20.50 -33.33 -13.44
N TYR A 154 -19.68 -32.82 -12.53
CA TYR A 154 -18.26 -32.53 -12.80
C TYR A 154 -17.52 -33.80 -13.26
N LYS A 155 -17.09 -33.84 -14.53
CA LYS A 155 -16.47 -35.02 -15.18
C LYS A 155 -17.30 -36.30 -15.01
N GLY A 156 -18.64 -36.18 -15.06
CA GLY A 156 -19.56 -37.30 -14.91
C GLY A 156 -19.69 -37.85 -13.48
N ARG A 157 -19.14 -37.15 -12.48
CA ARG A 157 -19.26 -37.49 -11.06
C ARG A 157 -19.75 -36.30 -10.23
N ASN A 158 -20.27 -36.59 -9.04
CA ASN A 158 -20.54 -35.56 -8.04
C ASN A 158 -19.28 -35.41 -7.18
N MET A 159 -18.82 -34.18 -7.01
CA MET A 159 -17.68 -33.88 -6.14
C MET A 159 -18.19 -33.20 -4.88
N ASP A 160 -17.90 -33.80 -3.72
CA ASP A 160 -18.17 -33.20 -2.42
C ASP A 160 -17.01 -32.30 -2.02
N ILE A 161 -17.32 -31.03 -1.71
CA ILE A 161 -16.35 -30.05 -1.24
C ILE A 161 -16.46 -29.96 0.27
N ASN A 162 -15.38 -30.27 0.99
CA ASN A 162 -15.39 -30.15 2.44
C ASN A 162 -15.30 -28.67 2.89
N SER A 163 -15.61 -28.41 4.17
CA SER A 163 -15.63 -27.05 4.72
C SER A 163 -14.28 -26.35 4.60
N ASP A 164 -13.18 -27.08 4.74
CA ASP A 164 -11.82 -26.53 4.70
C ASP A 164 -11.43 -26.08 3.30
N GLN A 165 -11.78 -26.86 2.28
CA GLN A 165 -11.62 -26.51 0.87
C GLN A 165 -12.50 -25.33 0.49
N GLN A 166 -13.76 -25.32 0.93
CA GLN A 166 -14.69 -24.22 0.67
C GLN A 166 -14.17 -22.89 1.25
N GLN A 167 -13.75 -22.90 2.52
CA GLN A 167 -13.19 -21.71 3.17
C GLN A 167 -11.89 -21.26 2.51
N THR A 168 -10.99 -22.20 2.17
CA THR A 168 -9.74 -21.88 1.47
C THR A 168 -10.00 -21.29 0.09
N ALA A 169 -10.96 -21.83 -0.67
CA ALA A 169 -11.36 -21.27 -1.96
C ALA A 169 -11.92 -19.84 -1.82
N CYS A 170 -12.74 -19.59 -0.79
CA CYS A 170 -13.24 -18.26 -0.47
C CYS A 170 -12.09 -17.29 -0.15
N SER A 171 -11.11 -17.69 0.66
CA SER A 171 -9.93 -16.88 0.96
C SER A 171 -9.11 -16.55 -0.29
N ILE A 172 -8.81 -17.54 -1.13
CA ILE A 172 -8.06 -17.32 -2.38
C ILE A 172 -8.81 -16.38 -3.31
N LEU A 173 -10.14 -16.55 -3.42
CA LEU A 173 -10.98 -15.67 -4.21
C LEU A 173 -10.92 -14.23 -3.70
N LYS A 174 -10.94 -14.01 -2.38
CA LYS A 174 -10.73 -12.67 -1.77
C LYS A 174 -9.34 -12.10 -2.07
N VAL A 175 -8.28 -12.91 -1.99
CA VAL A 175 -6.92 -12.46 -2.34
C VAL A 175 -6.82 -12.09 -3.83
N ALA A 176 -7.32 -12.94 -4.71
CA ALA A 176 -7.32 -12.71 -6.16
C ALA A 176 -8.08 -11.42 -6.49
N TYR A 177 -9.17 -11.14 -5.79
CA TYR A 177 -9.86 -9.85 -5.90
C TYR A 177 -9.00 -8.67 -5.44
N LEU A 178 -8.38 -8.74 -4.25
CA LEU A 178 -7.51 -7.65 -3.78
C LEU A 178 -6.41 -7.32 -4.79
N ILE A 179 -5.89 -8.34 -5.48
CA ILE A 179 -4.91 -8.17 -6.56
C ILE A 179 -5.57 -7.52 -7.79
N LYS A 180 -6.73 -8.02 -8.21
CA LYS A 180 -7.47 -7.48 -9.36
C LYS A 180 -7.95 -6.03 -9.13
N SER A 181 -8.33 -5.65 -7.91
CA SER A 181 -8.77 -4.30 -7.59
C SER A 181 -7.71 -3.23 -7.85
N ILE A 182 -6.41 -3.59 -7.83
CA ILE A 182 -5.35 -2.66 -8.26
C ILE A 182 -5.52 -2.25 -9.72
N GLU A 183 -5.91 -3.18 -10.58
CA GLU A 183 -6.18 -2.92 -11.99
C GLU A 183 -7.46 -2.10 -12.19
N GLU A 184 -8.51 -2.40 -11.40
CA GLU A 184 -9.82 -1.76 -11.54
C GLU A 184 -9.87 -0.32 -10.98
N ASP A 185 -9.17 -0.03 -9.88
CA ASP A 185 -9.34 1.26 -9.17
C ASP A 185 -8.42 2.38 -9.64
N SER A 186 -7.19 2.08 -10.10
CA SER A 186 -6.26 3.14 -10.48
C SER A 186 -5.18 2.68 -11.45
N GLN A 187 -5.22 3.23 -12.66
CA GLN A 187 -4.16 3.06 -13.65
C GLN A 187 -2.78 3.44 -13.10
N ASP A 188 -2.68 4.48 -12.26
CA ASP A 188 -1.42 4.87 -11.64
C ASP A 188 -0.90 3.78 -10.69
N ILE A 189 -1.74 3.24 -9.81
CA ILE A 189 -1.31 2.18 -8.87
C ILE A 189 -0.86 0.94 -9.64
N ASN A 190 -1.58 0.55 -10.69
CA ASN A 190 -1.17 -0.54 -11.57
C ASN A 190 0.18 -0.26 -12.25
N ASP A 191 0.38 0.93 -12.83
CA ASP A 191 1.65 1.32 -13.45
C ASP A 191 2.83 1.14 -12.46
N TYR A 192 2.67 1.60 -11.22
CA TYR A 192 3.72 1.48 -10.19
C TYR A 192 3.89 0.05 -9.64
N GLY A 193 2.80 -0.72 -9.54
CA GLY A 193 2.86 -2.14 -9.19
C GLY A 193 3.65 -2.95 -10.23
N GLN A 194 3.42 -2.70 -11.52
CA GLN A 194 4.16 -3.31 -12.62
C GLN A 194 5.65 -2.92 -12.60
N LEU A 195 5.97 -1.66 -12.28
CA LEU A 195 7.36 -1.24 -12.09
C LEU A 195 8.02 -1.92 -10.89
N GLY A 196 7.29 -2.07 -9.77
CA GLY A 196 7.78 -2.79 -8.59
C GLY A 196 8.14 -4.24 -8.91
N LEU A 197 7.24 -4.94 -9.61
CA LEU A 197 7.48 -6.31 -10.07
C LEU A 197 8.70 -6.41 -10.99
N PHE A 198 8.85 -5.48 -11.93
CA PHE A 198 10.02 -5.42 -12.81
C PHE A 198 11.32 -5.31 -12.01
N PHE A 199 11.41 -4.39 -11.05
CA PHE A 199 12.61 -4.25 -10.22
C PHE A 199 12.90 -5.53 -9.42
N GLU A 200 11.88 -6.16 -8.84
CA GLU A 200 12.08 -7.41 -8.10
C GLU A 200 12.56 -8.56 -9.00
N MET A 201 12.06 -8.66 -10.24
CA MET A 201 12.52 -9.64 -11.23
C MET A 201 13.98 -9.43 -11.63
N GLU A 202 14.43 -8.19 -11.71
CA GLU A 202 15.84 -7.82 -11.95
C GLU A 202 16.72 -7.90 -10.70
N GLY A 203 16.18 -8.35 -9.56
CA GLY A 203 16.89 -8.40 -8.28
C GLY A 203 17.21 -7.01 -7.70
N GLN A 204 16.57 -5.97 -8.22
CA GLN A 204 16.72 -4.59 -7.77
C GLN A 204 15.87 -4.33 -6.53
N SER A 205 16.47 -3.72 -5.50
CA SER A 205 15.72 -3.31 -4.31
C SER A 205 14.75 -2.19 -4.62
N LEU A 206 13.53 -2.31 -4.09
CA LEU A 206 12.53 -1.23 -4.08
C LEU A 206 12.87 -0.11 -3.09
N ASN A 207 13.91 -0.30 -2.26
CA ASN A 207 14.45 0.70 -1.36
C ASN A 207 15.66 1.41 -1.99
N ASN A 208 16.00 2.58 -1.43
CA ASN A 208 17.14 3.40 -1.83
C ASN A 208 17.12 3.86 -3.31
N LEU A 209 15.92 4.10 -3.84
CA LEU A 209 15.70 4.49 -5.24
C LEU A 209 16.31 5.85 -5.63
N TYR A 210 16.65 6.69 -4.67
CA TYR A 210 17.34 7.96 -4.85
C TYR A 210 18.71 7.74 -5.53
N ASN A 211 19.38 6.64 -5.16
CA ASN A 211 20.68 6.25 -5.70
C ASN A 211 20.56 5.33 -6.94
N TYR A 212 19.35 4.94 -7.33
CA TYR A 212 19.14 4.17 -8.55
C TYR A 212 19.49 5.01 -9.80
N ASN A 213 20.01 4.34 -10.83
CA ASN A 213 20.42 5.00 -12.07
C ASN A 213 19.24 5.16 -13.03
N TRP A 214 18.44 6.19 -12.79
CA TRP A 214 17.27 6.54 -13.58
C TRP A 214 17.56 6.95 -15.04
N HIS A 215 18.83 7.11 -15.42
CA HIS A 215 19.24 7.67 -16.71
C HIS A 215 19.66 6.62 -17.73
N ARG A 216 19.55 5.32 -17.41
CA ARG A 216 19.92 4.22 -18.29
C ARG A 216 18.73 3.74 -19.12
N PRO A 217 18.72 3.96 -20.45
CA PRO A 217 17.64 3.48 -21.31
C PRO A 217 17.51 1.96 -21.35
N GLN A 218 18.59 1.23 -21.09
CA GLN A 218 18.59 -0.23 -21.05
C GLN A 218 17.79 -0.78 -19.87
N ASP A 219 17.61 0.01 -18.82
CA ASP A 219 16.89 -0.37 -17.60
C ASP A 219 15.37 -0.06 -17.73
N LEU A 220 14.92 0.38 -18.91
CA LEU A 220 13.53 0.70 -19.17
C LEU A 220 12.70 -0.61 -19.31
N PRO A 221 11.62 -0.79 -18.54
CA PRO A 221 10.75 -1.97 -18.66
C PRO A 221 10.14 -2.09 -20.06
N GLU A 222 9.85 -3.30 -20.54
CA GLU A 222 9.10 -3.48 -21.80
C GLU A 222 7.61 -3.12 -21.66
N SER A 223 7.05 -3.34 -20.47
CA SER A 223 5.65 -3.10 -20.14
C SER A 223 5.33 -1.60 -20.17
N GLU A 224 4.40 -1.17 -21.03
CA GLU A 224 4.00 0.24 -21.16
C GLU A 224 3.54 0.86 -19.81
N PRO A 225 2.73 0.19 -18.96
CA PRO A 225 2.47 0.62 -17.60
C PRO A 225 3.74 0.90 -16.78
N ALA A 226 4.68 -0.04 -16.77
CA ALA A 226 5.92 0.11 -16.02
C ALA A 226 6.82 1.21 -16.59
N GLN A 227 6.85 1.41 -17.92
CA GLN A 227 7.55 2.53 -18.57
C GLN A 227 6.99 3.88 -18.12
N ARG A 228 5.67 4.03 -18.06
CA ARG A 228 5.03 5.26 -17.59
C ARG A 228 5.42 5.55 -16.14
N ALA A 229 5.34 4.56 -15.25
CA ALA A 229 5.79 4.72 -13.86
C ALA A 229 7.29 5.06 -13.76
N PHE A 230 8.14 4.38 -14.53
CA PHE A 230 9.59 4.62 -14.56
C PHE A 230 9.89 6.07 -14.94
N VAL A 231 9.23 6.59 -15.97
CA VAL A 231 9.44 7.96 -16.46
C VAL A 231 8.92 9.01 -15.46
N LYS A 232 7.80 8.74 -14.77
CA LYS A 232 7.31 9.61 -13.69
C LYS A 232 8.34 9.72 -12.55
N ILE A 233 8.84 8.59 -12.05
CA ILE A 233 9.78 8.56 -10.92
C ILE A 233 11.15 9.14 -11.31
N SER A 234 11.68 8.80 -12.50
CA SER A 234 12.94 9.36 -13.00
C SER A 234 12.87 10.88 -13.18
N SER A 235 11.76 11.41 -13.68
CA SER A 235 11.54 12.86 -13.82
C SER A 235 11.58 13.56 -12.46
N PHE A 236 10.93 12.97 -11.45
CA PHE A 236 10.95 13.47 -10.08
C PHE A 236 12.36 13.48 -9.49
N PHE A 237 13.10 12.37 -9.58
CA PHE A 237 14.45 12.31 -9.03
C PHE A 237 15.44 13.19 -9.78
N LEU A 238 15.31 13.35 -11.10
CA LEU A 238 16.11 14.31 -11.86
C LEU A 238 15.91 15.73 -11.31
N LYS A 239 14.65 16.16 -11.18
CA LYS A 239 14.28 17.47 -10.62
C LYS A 239 14.79 17.67 -9.19
N LEU A 240 14.71 16.64 -8.34
CA LEU A 240 15.21 16.69 -6.97
C LEU A 240 16.74 16.85 -6.93
N LYS A 241 17.46 16.09 -7.77
CA LYS A 241 18.93 16.11 -7.82
C LYS A 241 19.51 17.43 -8.33
N ASP A 242 18.77 18.21 -9.11
CA ASP A 242 19.18 19.56 -9.54
C ASP A 242 19.49 20.50 -8.35
N PHE A 243 18.93 20.23 -7.17
CA PHE A 243 19.09 21.06 -5.96
C PHE A 243 19.90 20.39 -4.86
N ILE A 244 20.43 19.19 -5.08
CA ILE A 244 21.15 18.43 -4.05
C ILE A 244 22.58 18.16 -4.49
N ASN A 245 23.52 18.61 -3.67
CA ASN A 245 24.95 18.36 -3.88
C ASN A 245 25.57 17.77 -2.62
N PHE A 246 26.62 16.96 -2.79
CA PHE A 246 27.42 16.51 -1.66
C PHE A 246 28.48 17.57 -1.32
N ASP A 247 28.39 18.13 -0.12
CA ASP A 247 29.41 19.04 0.41
C ASP A 247 30.49 18.23 1.14
N LYS A 248 31.69 18.19 0.55
CA LYS A 248 32.84 17.47 1.11
C LYS A 248 33.31 18.03 2.45
N ASN A 249 33.15 19.33 2.70
CA ASN A 249 33.61 19.95 3.94
C ASN A 249 32.69 19.61 5.11
N LYS A 250 31.38 19.47 4.82
CA LYS A 250 30.36 19.13 5.81
C LYS A 250 30.09 17.64 5.91
N GLU A 251 30.67 16.84 5.01
CA GLU A 251 30.48 15.40 4.86
C GLU A 251 28.98 15.00 4.79
N CYS A 252 28.18 15.79 4.09
CA CYS A 252 26.74 15.53 3.97
C CYS A 252 26.16 16.00 2.63
N LEU A 253 24.93 15.58 2.34
CA LEU A 253 24.15 16.17 1.27
C LEU A 253 23.66 17.55 1.72
N VAL A 254 23.63 18.50 0.80
CA VAL A 254 23.08 19.83 1.03
C VAL A 254 22.00 20.08 -0.02
N PHE A 255 20.78 20.32 0.46
CA PHE A 255 19.74 20.89 -0.40
C PHE A 255 19.97 22.39 -0.46
N ASN A 256 20.21 22.91 -1.65
CA ASN A 256 20.41 24.34 -1.88
C ASN A 256 19.25 24.92 -2.66
N SER A 257 18.58 25.87 -2.00
CA SER A 257 17.73 26.89 -2.57
C SER A 257 18.21 27.39 -3.92
N GLY A 258 19.35 28.08 -3.91
CA GLY A 258 19.75 29.08 -4.89
C GLY A 258 19.29 30.50 -4.49
N ASP A 259 18.68 30.65 -3.32
CA ASP A 259 18.19 31.90 -2.72
C ASP A 259 18.66 32.07 -1.27
N GLY A 260 19.77 31.41 -0.92
CA GLY A 260 20.38 31.48 0.42
C GLY A 260 19.82 30.49 1.45
N VAL A 261 18.79 29.71 1.10
CA VAL A 261 18.32 28.59 1.93
C VAL A 261 19.20 27.37 1.67
N GLU A 262 19.85 26.87 2.71
CA GLU A 262 20.59 25.61 2.68
C GLU A 262 20.17 24.71 3.83
N VAL A 263 19.92 23.43 3.54
CA VAL A 263 19.59 22.42 4.55
C VAL A 263 20.54 21.25 4.43
N GLU A 264 21.19 20.91 5.54
CA GLU A 264 22.11 19.77 5.64
C GLU A 264 21.32 18.47 5.86
N ILE A 265 21.47 17.55 4.91
CA ILE A 265 20.82 16.26 4.84
C ILE A 265 21.87 15.17 5.07
N VAL A 266 21.67 14.37 6.12
CA VAL A 266 22.49 13.19 6.41
C VAL A 266 22.27 12.12 5.34
N LYS A 267 21.01 11.81 5.05
CA LYS A 267 20.65 10.82 4.04
C LYS A 267 19.24 11.05 3.49
N ILE A 268 19.02 10.54 2.28
CA ILE A 268 17.72 10.52 1.62
C ILE A 268 17.36 9.06 1.39
N GLU A 269 16.36 8.58 2.12
CA GLU A 269 15.79 7.27 1.89
C GLU A 269 14.61 7.40 0.95
N SER A 270 14.50 6.50 0.00
CA SER A 270 13.35 6.44 -0.89
C SER A 270 12.94 5.02 -1.11
N ARG A 271 11.64 4.80 -1.24
CA ARG A 271 11.08 3.47 -1.39
C ARG A 271 9.90 3.53 -2.33
N LEU A 272 9.94 2.71 -3.37
CA LEU A 272 8.73 2.36 -4.10
C LEU A 272 8.00 1.32 -3.27
N LYS A 273 6.72 1.58 -3.03
CA LYS A 273 5.90 0.64 -2.30
C LYS A 273 5.75 -0.64 -3.11
N SER A 274 6.00 -1.79 -2.47
CA SER A 274 5.87 -3.07 -3.16
C SER A 274 4.39 -3.37 -3.47
N PRO A 275 4.10 -4.16 -4.52
CA PRO A 275 2.76 -4.66 -4.80
C PRO A 275 2.10 -5.25 -3.56
N GLU A 276 2.84 -6.00 -2.76
CA GLU A 276 2.37 -6.64 -1.54
C GLU A 276 1.98 -5.64 -0.45
N SER A 277 2.71 -4.54 -0.33
CA SER A 277 2.34 -3.46 0.58
C SER A 277 1.11 -2.70 0.10
N MET A 278 0.90 -2.60 -1.21
CA MET A 278 -0.34 -2.07 -1.78
C MET A 278 -1.53 -3.00 -1.50
N PHE A 279 -1.39 -4.31 -1.73
CA PHE A 279 -2.41 -5.32 -1.38
C PHE A 279 -2.75 -5.28 0.11
N THR A 280 -1.73 -5.16 0.96
CA THR A 280 -1.91 -5.09 2.41
C THR A 280 -2.74 -3.87 2.81
N LYS A 281 -2.55 -2.72 2.14
CA LYS A 281 -3.33 -1.51 2.42
C LYS A 281 -4.78 -1.63 1.98
N LEU A 282 -5.02 -2.12 0.76
CA LEU A 282 -6.39 -2.37 0.29
C LEU A 282 -7.09 -3.41 1.16
N GLY A 283 -6.35 -4.44 1.57
CA GLY A 283 -6.85 -5.55 2.36
C GLY A 283 -7.24 -5.20 3.80
N LYS A 284 -6.70 -4.13 4.39
CA LYS A 284 -7.03 -3.76 5.79
C LYS A 284 -8.20 -2.77 5.94
N ASP A 285 -8.54 -2.01 4.90
CA ASP A 285 -9.56 -0.95 5.00
C ASP A 285 -10.97 -1.54 4.73
N VAL A 286 -11.91 -1.29 5.65
CA VAL A 286 -13.23 -1.96 5.74
C VAL A 286 -14.29 -1.35 4.81
N GLU A 287 -14.16 -0.08 4.41
CA GLU A 287 -15.23 0.69 3.77
C GLU A 287 -14.97 1.09 2.31
N GLY A 288 -14.15 0.34 1.56
CA GLY A 288 -13.99 0.60 0.13
C GLY A 288 -13.43 1.99 -0.21
N GLU A 289 -12.90 2.73 0.76
CA GLU A 289 -12.17 3.98 0.50
C GLU A 289 -10.78 3.66 -0.08
N VAL A 290 -10.76 3.15 -1.32
CA VAL A 290 -9.56 3.08 -2.16
C VAL A 290 -9.15 4.48 -2.64
N HIS A 291 -9.91 5.50 -2.25
CA HIS A 291 -9.53 6.89 -2.38
C HIS A 291 -8.32 7.18 -1.49
N ASN A 292 -7.13 7.03 -2.09
CA ASN A 292 -5.82 7.60 -1.74
C ASN A 292 -4.75 6.59 -1.28
N ILE A 293 -4.39 5.60 -2.11
CA ILE A 293 -2.99 5.11 -2.12
C ILE A 293 -2.09 6.25 -2.66
N ARG A 294 -1.87 7.26 -1.82
CA ARG A 294 -1.03 8.44 -2.09
C ARG A 294 0.43 8.26 -1.69
N ASP A 295 0.78 7.07 -1.19
CA ASP A 295 2.12 6.73 -0.69
C ASP A 295 2.84 5.71 -1.57
N VAL A 296 2.70 5.85 -2.89
CA VAL A 296 3.37 4.96 -3.85
C VAL A 296 4.89 5.12 -3.74
N LEU A 297 5.38 6.35 -3.90
CA LEU A 297 6.78 6.67 -3.65
C LEU A 297 6.87 7.29 -2.25
N ALA A 298 7.60 6.66 -1.34
CA ALA A 298 7.95 7.25 -0.07
C ALA A 298 9.33 7.88 -0.17
N LEU A 299 9.49 9.12 0.28
CA LEU A 299 10.75 9.85 0.33
C LEU A 299 10.96 10.42 1.73
N THR A 300 12.02 9.99 2.40
CA THR A 300 12.40 10.44 3.74
C THR A 300 13.70 11.24 3.66
N PHE A 301 13.64 12.49 4.06
CA PHE A 301 14.81 13.31 4.33
C PHE A 301 15.20 13.17 5.79
N ILE A 302 16.45 12.76 6.04
CA ILE A 302 17.02 12.73 7.37
C ILE A 302 18.02 13.88 7.46
N ILE A 303 17.60 14.94 8.15
CA ILE A 303 18.35 16.19 8.26
C ILE A 303 19.24 16.20 9.50
N LYS A 304 20.33 16.97 9.47
CA LYS A 304 21.22 17.08 10.63
C LYS A 304 20.58 17.85 11.78
N ASN A 305 19.74 18.85 11.46
CA ASN A 305 19.13 19.70 12.47
C ASN A 305 17.61 19.74 12.30
N MET A 306 16.90 19.26 13.33
CA MET A 306 15.45 19.21 13.39
C MET A 306 14.77 20.56 13.10
N ASP A 307 15.41 21.67 13.46
CA ASP A 307 14.86 23.01 13.26
C ASP A 307 14.80 23.42 11.78
N ASP A 308 15.51 22.73 10.88
CA ASP A 308 15.47 23.03 9.44
C ASP A 308 14.30 22.34 8.71
N THR A 309 13.44 21.62 9.44
CA THR A 309 12.31 20.86 8.88
C THR A 309 11.39 21.75 8.04
N LEU A 310 10.97 22.91 8.57
CA LEU A 310 10.05 23.81 7.87
C LEU A 310 10.74 24.55 6.71
N MET A 311 12.04 24.85 6.86
CA MET A 311 12.85 25.43 5.78
C MET A 311 12.96 24.48 4.60
N LEU A 312 13.27 23.20 4.82
CA LEU A 312 13.36 22.21 3.76
C LEU A 312 12.01 22.03 3.06
N PHE A 313 10.92 21.89 3.82
CA PHE A 313 9.59 21.75 3.25
C PHE A 313 9.23 22.93 2.34
N HIS A 314 9.46 24.16 2.81
CA HIS A 314 9.22 25.37 2.01
C HIS A 314 10.12 25.42 0.76
N ALA A 315 11.40 25.11 0.90
CA ALA A 315 12.36 25.17 -0.20
C ALA A 315 12.03 24.15 -1.32
N LEU A 316 11.58 22.95 -0.95
CA LEU A 316 11.09 21.94 -1.90
C LEU A 316 9.85 22.43 -2.67
N GLN A 317 8.93 23.14 -2.00
CA GLN A 317 7.76 23.75 -2.66
C GLN A 317 8.18 24.88 -3.62
N LYS A 318 9.02 25.81 -3.14
CA LYS A 318 9.48 26.97 -3.90
C LYS A 318 10.21 26.59 -5.19
N ARG A 319 10.98 25.50 -5.17
CA ARG A 319 11.68 24.98 -6.35
C ARG A 319 10.84 24.08 -7.25
N GLY A 320 9.58 23.87 -6.88
CA GLY A 320 8.64 23.03 -7.60
C GLY A 320 9.07 21.57 -7.64
N VAL A 321 9.83 21.12 -6.62
CA VAL A 321 10.14 19.70 -6.41
C VAL A 321 8.89 19.00 -5.88
N ILE A 322 8.16 19.67 -4.97
CA ILE A 322 6.82 19.27 -4.55
C ILE A 322 5.81 20.34 -4.96
N LEU A 323 5.12 20.13 -6.08
CA LEU A 323 4.02 20.99 -6.53
C LEU A 323 2.70 20.31 -6.17
N GLN A 324 1.99 20.86 -5.19
CA GLN A 324 0.73 20.28 -4.74
C GLN A 324 -0.40 20.68 -5.68
N GLU A 325 -0.97 19.71 -6.42
CA GLU A 325 -2.08 19.96 -7.36
C GLU A 325 -3.41 20.29 -6.66
N ASN A 326 -3.59 19.90 -5.40
CA ASN A 326 -4.84 20.11 -4.65
C ASN A 326 -4.58 20.38 -3.15
N THR A 327 -4.99 21.57 -2.68
CA THR A 327 -4.96 22.03 -1.28
C THR A 327 -6.01 21.32 -0.41
N ILE A 328 -5.84 20.01 -0.16
CA ILE A 328 -6.49 19.38 0.99
C ILE A 328 -5.44 19.29 2.09
N SER A 329 -5.44 20.29 2.98
CA SER A 329 -4.53 20.43 4.14
C SER A 329 -4.59 19.25 5.13
N GLN A 330 -5.51 18.30 4.96
CA GLN A 330 -5.76 17.17 5.85
C GLN A 330 -4.72 16.04 5.73
N THR A 331 -3.74 16.11 4.82
CA THR A 331 -2.71 15.07 4.66
C THR A 331 -1.37 15.39 5.31
N ILE A 332 -1.20 16.60 5.85
CA ILE A 332 0.03 16.98 6.55
C ILE A 332 -0.13 16.64 8.03
N THR A 333 0.74 15.77 8.51
CA THR A 333 0.80 15.29 9.89
C THR A 333 2.18 15.60 10.46
N GLN A 334 2.25 16.13 11.67
CA GLN A 334 3.51 16.44 12.33
C GLN A 334 3.49 15.91 13.75
N THR A 335 4.50 15.13 14.09
CA THR A 335 4.71 14.56 15.43
C THR A 335 6.15 14.73 15.92
N LEU A 336 6.99 15.42 15.15
CA LEU A 336 8.37 15.77 15.51
C LEU A 336 8.43 16.83 16.63
N PHE A 337 7.44 17.72 16.71
CA PHE A 337 7.32 18.73 17.77
C PHE A 337 6.12 18.36 18.66
N SER A 338 6.32 18.32 19.99
CA SER A 338 5.28 17.88 20.93
C SER A 338 4.33 19.00 21.36
N GLN A 339 4.77 20.24 21.21
CA GLN A 339 4.03 21.46 21.55
C GLN A 339 4.52 22.64 20.70
N PRO A 340 3.74 23.72 20.56
CA PRO A 340 4.13 24.88 19.76
C PRO A 340 5.49 25.47 20.14
N LYS A 341 5.82 25.51 21.45
CA LYS A 341 7.10 26.00 21.94
C LYS A 341 8.30 25.27 21.33
N ASP A 342 8.18 23.97 21.11
CA ASP A 342 9.26 23.16 20.52
C ASP A 342 9.47 23.50 19.04
N MET A 343 8.43 23.99 18.35
CA MET A 343 8.48 24.40 16.95
C MET A 343 9.01 25.84 16.75
N SER A 344 9.07 26.64 17.83
CA SER A 344 9.44 28.07 17.77
C SER A 344 10.78 28.33 17.06
N LYS A 345 11.78 27.49 17.28
CA LYS A 345 13.10 27.63 16.65
C LYS A 345 13.06 27.28 15.16
N ALA A 346 12.28 26.28 14.77
CA ALA A 346 12.06 25.94 13.37
C ALA A 346 11.33 27.07 12.62
N VAL A 347 10.31 27.65 13.26
CA VAL A 347 9.59 28.82 12.72
C VAL A 347 10.52 30.03 12.61
N ARG A 348 11.30 30.33 13.64
CA ARG A 348 12.28 31.44 13.60
C ARG A 348 13.25 31.27 12.44
N ARG A 349 13.81 30.08 12.26
CA ARG A 349 14.74 29.79 11.16
C ARG A 349 14.09 29.99 9.80
N LEU A 350 12.88 29.48 9.60
CA LEU A 350 12.10 29.71 8.39
C LEU A 350 11.90 31.21 8.13
N ILE A 351 11.35 31.95 9.09
CA ILE A 351 11.02 33.37 8.89
C ILE A 351 12.27 34.22 8.64
N VAL A 352 13.35 33.99 9.38
CA VAL A 352 14.62 34.70 9.14
C VAL A 352 15.17 34.36 7.75
N SER A 353 15.06 33.11 7.31
CA SER A 353 15.51 32.72 5.98
C SER A 353 14.67 33.34 4.86
N LEU A 354 13.36 33.45 5.07
CA LEU A 354 12.44 34.11 4.14
C LEU A 354 12.73 35.62 4.06
N GLY A 355 12.86 36.29 5.21
CA GLY A 355 13.20 37.71 5.29
C GLY A 355 14.50 38.02 4.54
N LYS A 356 15.56 37.23 4.78
CA LYS A 356 16.82 37.38 4.03
C LYS A 356 16.64 37.23 2.52
N SER A 357 15.79 36.30 2.07
CA SER A 357 15.51 36.13 0.63
C SER A 357 14.74 37.30 0.03
N GLU A 358 14.02 38.07 0.85
CA GLU A 358 13.28 39.29 0.49
C GLU A 358 14.08 40.58 0.74
N GLY A 359 15.31 40.47 1.25
CA GLY A 359 16.17 41.61 1.58
C GLY A 359 15.85 42.27 2.94
N GLU A 360 15.06 41.61 3.78
CA GLU A 360 14.73 42.04 5.14
C GLU A 360 15.65 41.37 6.18
N ASP A 361 16.33 42.18 6.98
CA ASP A 361 17.21 41.71 8.07
C ASP A 361 16.52 41.75 9.45
N SER A 362 15.25 42.17 9.53
CA SER A 362 14.54 42.23 10.80
C SER A 362 14.20 40.84 11.32
N ILE A 363 14.74 40.52 12.50
CA ILE A 363 14.42 39.27 13.21
C ILE A 363 13.16 39.51 14.04
N PRO A 364 12.06 38.75 13.85
CA PRO A 364 10.86 38.90 14.65
C PRO A 364 11.14 38.63 16.14
N ASP A 365 10.42 39.35 17.00
CA ASP A 365 10.49 39.14 18.44
C ASP A 365 9.93 37.77 18.87
N ASP A 366 10.28 37.34 20.08
CA ASP A 366 9.90 36.02 20.60
C ASP A 366 8.38 35.84 20.68
N LYS A 367 7.65 36.92 20.95
CA LYS A 367 6.18 36.89 21.02
C LYS A 367 5.58 36.56 19.65
N THR A 368 6.05 37.22 18.60
CA THR A 368 5.61 37.01 17.22
C THR A 368 5.96 35.60 16.74
N ILE A 369 7.18 35.12 17.05
CA ILE A 369 7.59 33.74 16.73
C ILE A 369 6.68 32.72 17.42
N MET A 370 6.31 32.94 18.68
CA MET A 370 5.39 32.05 19.39
C MET A 370 3.99 32.07 18.79
N GLU A 371 3.46 33.24 18.42
CA GLU A 371 2.17 33.34 17.73
C GLU A 371 2.17 32.59 16.38
N TYR A 372 3.28 32.64 15.64
CA TYR A 372 3.44 31.86 14.41
C TYR A 372 3.55 30.36 14.70
N ALA A 373 4.31 29.96 15.72
CA ALA A 373 4.42 28.55 16.11
C ALA A 373 3.07 27.96 16.52
N ASP A 374 2.25 28.69 17.27
CA ASP A 374 0.89 28.27 17.63
C ASP A 374 0.00 28.10 16.40
N LYS A 375 0.06 29.04 15.45
CA LYS A 375 -0.68 28.96 14.19
C LYS A 375 -0.25 27.78 13.33
N PHE A 376 1.06 27.58 13.13
CA PHE A 376 1.59 26.44 12.37
C PHE A 376 1.22 25.12 13.04
N TYR A 377 1.44 24.99 14.35
CA TYR A 377 1.12 23.78 15.10
C TYR A 377 -0.37 23.43 15.01
N SER A 378 -1.25 24.43 15.12
CA SER A 378 -2.71 24.24 15.05
C SER A 378 -3.22 23.91 13.64
N ALA A 379 -2.52 24.40 12.60
CA ALA A 379 -2.90 24.16 11.20
C ALA A 379 -2.54 22.75 10.70
N LEU A 380 -1.56 22.08 11.33
CA LEU A 380 -1.13 20.74 10.93
C LEU A 380 -2.09 19.69 11.50
N SER A 381 -2.62 18.86 10.60
CA SER A 381 -3.99 18.30 10.71
C SER A 381 -4.18 17.08 11.62
N VAL A 382 -3.13 16.48 12.18
CA VAL A 382 -3.26 15.30 13.06
C VAL A 382 -2.17 15.28 14.13
N ASN A 383 -2.54 15.68 15.34
CA ASN A 383 -1.84 15.27 16.56
C ASN A 383 -2.22 13.80 16.84
N ALA A 384 -1.28 13.00 17.36
CA ALA A 384 -1.38 11.55 17.58
C ALA A 384 -2.72 11.07 18.21
N ALA A 385 -3.44 11.95 18.92
CA ALA A 385 -4.75 11.72 19.52
C ALA A 385 -5.89 11.28 18.56
N LYS A 386 -5.80 11.51 17.25
CA LYS A 386 -6.90 11.21 16.30
C LYS A 386 -6.72 9.93 15.46
N ASN A 387 -5.62 9.19 15.61
CA ASN A 387 -5.37 7.96 14.85
C ASN A 387 -5.09 6.76 15.77
N PRO A 388 -6.06 5.83 15.98
CA PRO A 388 -5.93 4.71 16.92
C PRO A 388 -4.85 3.69 16.50
N HIS A 389 -4.41 3.73 15.25
CA HIS A 389 -3.35 2.86 14.73
C HIS A 389 -1.96 3.51 14.73
N SER A 390 -1.87 4.81 15.07
CA SER A 390 -0.58 5.48 15.26
C SER A 390 0.04 5.00 16.56
N SER A 391 1.28 4.55 16.54
CA SER A 391 2.05 4.50 17.78
C SER A 391 2.37 5.94 18.19
N MET A 392 2.39 6.19 19.50
CA MET A 392 2.70 7.51 20.10
C MET A 392 4.17 7.94 19.88
N GLY A 393 4.94 7.22 19.06
CA GLY A 393 6.39 7.36 18.91
C GLY A 393 6.87 7.69 17.50
N HIS A 394 6.00 7.94 16.53
CA HIS A 394 6.46 8.47 15.24
C HIS A 394 6.92 9.91 15.45
N ASN A 395 8.20 10.25 15.23
CA ASN A 395 8.73 11.61 15.39
C ASN A 395 9.14 12.14 14.02
N LYS A 396 8.16 12.61 13.23
CA LYS A 396 8.41 13.05 11.85
C LYS A 396 7.38 14.07 11.39
N PHE A 397 7.83 14.95 10.51
CA PHE A 397 6.97 15.74 9.65
C PHE A 397 6.63 14.90 8.42
N GLN A 398 5.35 14.68 8.14
CA GLN A 398 4.91 13.83 7.04
C GLN A 398 3.81 14.51 6.24
N CYS A 399 3.87 14.37 4.93
CA CYS A 399 2.85 14.86 4.01
C CYS A 399 2.61 13.84 2.90
N LYS A 400 1.34 13.58 2.57
CA LYS A 400 0.97 12.79 1.38
C LYS A 400 0.46 13.73 0.29
N LEU A 401 1.15 13.71 -0.85
CA LEU A 401 1.00 14.65 -1.95
C LEU A 401 0.73 13.92 -3.26
N ASN A 402 0.01 14.59 -4.14
CA ASN A 402 -0.03 14.26 -5.56
C ASN A 402 0.72 15.37 -6.29
N ILE A 403 1.79 15.00 -6.99
CA ILE A 403 2.68 15.95 -7.68
C ILE A 403 2.45 15.84 -9.18
N SER A 404 2.25 16.98 -9.84
CA SER A 404 2.21 17.08 -11.31
C SER A 404 3.60 16.83 -11.88
N ILE A 405 3.72 15.85 -12.77
CA ILE A 405 4.95 15.52 -13.50
C ILE A 405 4.69 15.61 -15.01
N PRO A 406 5.42 16.46 -15.73
CA PRO A 406 5.35 16.49 -17.19
C PRO A 406 6.06 15.26 -17.77
N ILE A 407 5.35 14.48 -18.59
CA ILE A 407 5.94 13.43 -19.42
C ILE A 407 6.00 13.93 -20.85
N HIS A 408 7.19 13.85 -21.45
CA HIS A 408 7.42 14.28 -22.81
C HIS A 408 7.49 13.08 -23.75
N ARG A 409 6.87 13.21 -24.92
CA ARG A 409 6.96 12.26 -26.03
C ARG A 409 7.49 12.95 -27.26
N ASN A 410 8.36 12.26 -28.00
CA ASN A 410 8.83 12.71 -29.30
C ASN A 410 7.63 12.77 -30.28
N THR A 411 7.49 13.87 -31.01
CA THR A 411 6.35 14.07 -31.93
C THR A 411 6.39 13.17 -33.17
N GLU A 412 7.57 12.79 -33.62
CA GLU A 412 7.75 11.96 -34.82
C GLU A 412 7.58 10.47 -34.50
N THR A 413 8.17 10.02 -33.39
CA THR A 413 8.19 8.58 -33.05
C THR A 413 7.11 8.16 -32.05
N GLY A 414 6.48 9.11 -31.36
CA GLY A 414 5.53 8.86 -30.26
C GLY A 414 6.16 8.25 -29.00
N ARG A 415 7.48 7.99 -29.02
CA ARG A 415 8.23 7.38 -27.91
C ARG A 415 8.38 8.36 -26.75
N ILE A 416 8.38 7.82 -25.54
CA ILE A 416 8.56 8.61 -24.32
C ILE A 416 10.04 9.03 -24.23
N LEU A 417 10.28 10.31 -23.94
CA LEU A 417 11.62 10.85 -23.69
C LEU A 417 12.04 10.51 -22.26
N ILE A 418 13.13 9.76 -22.11
CA ILE A 418 13.60 9.28 -20.80
C ILE A 418 14.43 10.35 -20.08
N PRO A 419 14.05 10.79 -18.87
CA PRO A 419 14.77 11.81 -18.10
C PRO A 419 16.26 11.53 -17.90
N GLY A 420 17.09 12.53 -18.20
CA GLY A 420 18.56 12.47 -18.08
C GLY A 420 19.29 11.82 -19.26
N THR A 421 18.57 11.42 -20.32
CA THR A 421 19.18 11.08 -21.61
C THR A 421 19.43 12.32 -22.46
N GLU A 422 20.32 12.22 -23.45
CA GLU A 422 20.57 13.31 -24.41
C GLU A 422 19.30 13.77 -25.12
N GLU A 423 18.45 12.83 -25.58
CA GLU A 423 17.18 13.13 -26.23
C GLU A 423 16.26 13.96 -25.33
N TYR A 424 16.20 13.63 -24.03
CA TYR A 424 15.44 14.40 -23.05
C TYR A 424 16.06 15.77 -22.76
N MET A 425 17.40 15.91 -22.76
CA MET A 425 18.04 17.21 -22.58
C MET A 425 17.76 18.16 -23.75
N MET A 426 17.63 17.60 -24.96
CA MET A 426 17.29 18.33 -26.18
C MET A 426 15.79 18.62 -26.35
N ARG A 427 14.93 18.20 -25.41
CA ARG A 427 13.46 18.33 -25.48
C ARG A 427 12.92 19.75 -25.70
N ASN A 428 13.70 20.80 -25.48
CA ASN A 428 13.26 22.19 -25.68
C ASN A 428 13.50 22.67 -27.12
N ILE A 429 14.28 21.94 -27.89
CA ILE A 429 14.62 22.26 -29.29
C ILE A 429 14.15 21.16 -30.26
N THR A 430 13.78 19.98 -29.77
CA THR A 430 13.10 18.93 -30.54
C THR A 430 11.58 19.02 -30.37
N GLY A 431 10.83 18.63 -31.41
CA GLY A 431 9.37 18.61 -31.37
C GLY A 431 8.86 17.59 -30.35
N LYS A 432 8.13 18.06 -29.33
CA LYS A 432 7.58 17.22 -28.24
C LYS A 432 6.09 17.43 -28.01
N LYS A 433 5.42 16.36 -27.58
CA LYS A 433 4.10 16.41 -26.94
C LYS A 433 4.28 16.21 -25.43
N THR A 434 3.70 17.10 -24.62
CA THR A 434 3.77 16.99 -23.15
C THR A 434 2.42 16.59 -22.59
N GLY A 435 2.38 15.51 -21.81
CA GLY A 435 1.25 15.15 -20.96
C GLY A 435 1.54 15.50 -19.50
N GLN A 436 0.52 15.91 -18.75
CA GLN A 436 0.62 16.06 -17.30
C GLN A 436 0.16 14.76 -16.65
N HIS A 437 0.93 14.26 -15.69
CA HIS A 437 0.67 13.03 -14.98
C HIS A 437 0.86 13.23 -13.48
N THR A 438 0.18 12.44 -12.67
CA THR A 438 0.28 12.54 -11.22
C THR A 438 1.25 11.49 -10.66
N LEU A 439 2.13 11.92 -9.74
CA LEU A 439 2.93 11.05 -8.89
C LEU A 439 2.43 11.14 -7.45
N PRO A 440 1.88 10.05 -6.88
CA PRO A 440 1.54 9.99 -5.47
C PRO A 440 2.81 9.80 -4.61
N LEU A 441 3.15 10.83 -3.84
CA LEU A 441 4.35 10.90 -2.99
C LEU A 441 3.97 10.98 -1.51
N GLU A 442 4.57 10.13 -0.68
CA GLU A 442 4.66 10.33 0.76
C GLU A 442 6.02 10.96 1.10
N LEU A 443 6.00 12.24 1.46
CA LEU A 443 7.16 12.96 1.94
C LEU A 443 7.28 12.85 3.46
N ARG A 444 8.47 12.55 3.96
CA ARG A 444 8.82 12.53 5.38
C ARG A 444 10.08 13.34 5.62
N ILE A 445 10.12 14.09 6.72
CA ILE A 445 11.29 14.82 7.19
C ILE A 445 11.46 14.51 8.69
N SER A 446 12.67 14.12 9.08
CA SER A 446 13.05 13.83 10.46
C SER A 446 14.52 14.19 10.67
N ASP A 447 14.94 14.44 11.91
CA ASP A 447 16.37 14.37 12.24
C ASP A 447 16.80 12.93 12.55
N GLU A 448 18.11 12.69 12.65
CA GLU A 448 18.67 11.37 12.88
C GLU A 448 18.24 10.73 14.21
N GLN A 449 18.21 11.52 15.30
CA GLN A 449 17.82 11.01 16.61
C GLN A 449 16.35 10.62 16.62
N SER A 450 15.48 11.50 16.13
CA SER A 450 14.04 11.23 16.00
C SER A 450 13.76 10.04 15.10
N TRP A 451 14.51 9.88 13.99
CA TRP A 451 14.36 8.74 13.09
C TRP A 451 14.71 7.41 13.77
N ARG A 452 15.85 7.36 14.48
CA ARG A 452 16.27 6.18 15.25
C ARG A 452 15.27 5.80 16.32
N GLN A 453 14.69 6.79 17.02
CA GLN A 453 13.71 6.54 18.07
C GLN A 453 12.34 6.07 17.52
N SER A 454 11.96 6.53 16.33
CA SER A 454 10.61 6.35 15.80
C SER A 454 10.41 5.16 14.86
N GLU A 455 11.45 4.72 14.15
CA GLU A 455 11.33 3.66 13.13
C GLU A 455 12.10 2.39 13.48
N GLN A 456 13.00 2.44 14.47
CA GLN A 456 13.91 1.32 14.81
C GLN A 456 13.63 0.69 16.18
N LYS A 457 12.59 1.13 16.90
CA LYS A 457 12.32 0.66 18.28
C LYS A 457 10.85 0.42 18.59
N GLY A 458 10.62 -0.50 19.50
CA GLY A 458 9.36 -0.75 20.14
C GLY A 458 8.25 -1.23 19.20
N ASP A 459 7.01 -0.90 19.57
CA ASP A 459 5.82 -1.09 18.75
C ASP A 459 5.75 -0.14 17.53
N SER A 460 6.62 0.88 17.50
CA SER A 460 6.80 1.83 16.39
C SER A 460 7.75 1.29 15.31
N HIS A 461 8.48 0.20 15.58
CA HIS A 461 9.35 -0.45 14.61
C HIS A 461 8.56 -0.79 13.33
N HIS A 462 9.14 -0.48 12.17
CA HIS A 462 8.48 -0.66 10.88
C HIS A 462 7.89 -2.07 10.70
N ASP A 463 8.66 -3.10 11.08
CA ASP A 463 8.20 -4.49 10.96
C ASP A 463 7.09 -4.85 11.95
N ALA A 464 7.07 -4.26 13.15
CA ALA A 464 5.99 -4.44 14.11
C ALA A 464 4.69 -3.83 13.59
N TYR A 465 4.78 -2.64 12.99
CA TYR A 465 3.65 -1.99 12.34
C TYR A 465 3.15 -2.78 11.13
N LYS A 466 4.06 -3.20 10.24
CA LYS A 466 3.72 -4.03 9.07
C LYS A 466 3.03 -5.33 9.49
N PHE A 467 3.51 -5.99 10.54
CA PHE A 467 2.90 -7.20 11.07
C PHE A 467 1.44 -6.99 11.48
N ARG A 468 1.14 -5.92 12.21
CA ARG A 468 -0.25 -5.61 12.61
C ARG A 468 -1.15 -5.39 11.39
N GLN A 469 -0.64 -4.77 10.33
CA GLN A 469 -1.39 -4.64 9.07
C GLN A 469 -1.64 -6.00 8.41
N LEU A 470 -0.64 -6.88 8.37
CA LEU A 470 -0.79 -8.23 7.80
C LEU A 470 -1.76 -9.09 8.63
N VAL A 471 -1.77 -8.93 9.96
CA VAL A 471 -2.78 -9.55 10.83
C VAL A 471 -4.18 -9.09 10.46
N SER A 472 -4.41 -7.79 10.25
CA SER A 472 -5.71 -7.27 9.80
C SER A 472 -6.14 -7.88 8.47
N VAL A 473 -5.22 -8.02 7.52
CA VAL A 473 -5.49 -8.70 6.23
C VAL A 473 -5.84 -10.18 6.46
N MET A 474 -5.08 -10.90 7.28
CA MET A 474 -5.36 -12.31 7.59
C MET A 474 -6.71 -12.50 8.26
N ASN A 475 -7.04 -11.70 9.27
CA ASN A 475 -8.32 -11.76 9.96
C ASN A 475 -9.50 -11.48 9.01
N ARG A 476 -9.30 -10.71 7.93
CA ARG A 476 -10.35 -10.42 6.95
C ARG A 476 -10.47 -11.51 5.87
N VAL A 477 -9.33 -11.88 5.29
CA VAL A 477 -9.28 -12.81 4.16
C VAL A 477 -9.50 -14.24 4.64
N PHE A 478 -9.01 -14.58 5.84
CA PHE A 478 -9.04 -15.92 6.44
C PHE A 478 -9.83 -15.96 7.76
N GLN A 479 -10.83 -15.09 7.95
CA GLN A 479 -11.56 -14.85 9.21
C GLN A 479 -12.02 -16.09 10.00
N ASN A 480 -12.33 -17.20 9.32
CA ASN A 480 -12.79 -18.43 9.96
C ASN A 480 -11.67 -19.41 10.33
N ARG A 481 -10.45 -19.16 9.84
CA ARG A 481 -9.28 -20.02 10.04
C ARG A 481 -8.21 -19.32 10.88
N PHE A 482 -8.04 -18.02 10.68
CA PHE A 482 -7.07 -17.20 11.39
C PHE A 482 -7.79 -16.19 12.29
N ASN A 483 -7.37 -16.10 13.55
CA ASN A 483 -8.00 -15.22 14.52
C ASN A 483 -6.99 -14.61 15.49
N LEU A 484 -6.62 -13.35 15.25
CA LEU A 484 -5.88 -12.50 16.20
C LEU A 484 -6.60 -11.15 16.31
N THR A 485 -7.65 -11.08 17.13
CA THR A 485 -8.52 -9.90 17.23
C THR A 485 -7.84 -8.69 17.91
N GLU A 486 -8.45 -7.51 17.74
CA GLU A 486 -7.99 -6.25 18.34
C GLU A 486 -7.86 -6.30 19.87
N ASN A 487 -8.67 -7.10 20.55
CA ASN A 487 -8.57 -7.30 22.00
C ASN A 487 -7.18 -7.81 22.44
N ASN A 488 -6.48 -8.51 21.54
CA ASN A 488 -5.14 -9.06 21.81
C ASN A 488 -4.02 -8.07 21.43
N PHE A 489 -4.33 -6.93 20.80
CA PHE A 489 -3.33 -6.01 20.27
C PHE A 489 -2.58 -5.29 21.39
N THR A 490 -3.20 -5.07 22.55
CA THR A 490 -2.53 -4.48 23.72
C THR A 490 -1.34 -5.33 24.13
N GLN A 491 -1.56 -6.63 24.38
CA GLN A 491 -0.47 -7.55 24.74
C GLN A 491 0.52 -7.75 23.58
N LEU A 492 0.04 -7.81 22.33
CA LEU A 492 0.92 -7.88 21.16
C LEU A 492 1.90 -6.71 21.09
N ARG A 493 1.45 -5.48 21.37
CA ARG A 493 2.33 -4.30 21.37
C ARG A 493 3.39 -4.40 22.47
N GLU A 494 3.02 -4.88 23.66
CA GLU A 494 4.00 -5.11 24.75
C GLU A 494 5.04 -6.18 24.38
N ASP A 495 4.61 -7.25 23.70
CA ASP A 495 5.53 -8.28 23.22
C ASP A 495 6.45 -7.75 22.11
N GLN A 496 5.91 -6.95 21.17
CA GLN A 496 6.69 -6.29 20.13
C GLN A 496 7.72 -5.32 20.71
N LYS A 497 7.42 -4.62 21.81
CA LYS A 497 8.41 -3.78 22.50
C LYS A 497 9.60 -4.56 23.03
N LYS A 498 9.40 -5.82 23.45
CA LYS A 498 10.49 -6.71 23.87
C LYS A 498 11.26 -7.26 22.67
N LEU A 499 10.57 -7.53 21.57
CA LEU A 499 11.16 -8.08 20.35
C LEU A 499 12.02 -7.07 19.58
N PHE A 500 11.66 -5.79 19.64
CA PHE A 500 12.34 -4.69 18.95
C PHE A 500 12.83 -3.64 19.98
N PRO A 501 13.97 -3.85 20.66
CA PRO A 501 14.45 -3.00 21.76
C PRO A 501 15.03 -1.62 21.36
#